data_AF-A0A139D2P6-F1
#
_entry.id   AF-A0A139D2P6-F1
#
_cell.length_a   1.000
_cell.length_b   1.000
_cell.length_c   1.000
_cell.angle_alpha   90.00
_cell.angle_beta   90.00
_cell.angle_gamma   90.00
#
_symmetry.space_group_name_H-M   'P 1'
#
loop_
_entity.id
_entity.type
_entity.pdbx_description
1 polymer ?
#
loop_
_entity_poly.entity_id
_entity_poly.type
_entity_poly.pdbx_seq_one_letter_code
_entity_poly.pdbx_strand_id
1 'polypeptide(L)' 'TKKPASVKKEDLDRLREFDLSDRDILDLNQVVAYFNYVNRTADGLGIELEAEHK' A
#
# COMPACT_ATOMS: atom_id res chain seq x y z
N THR A 1 -2.15 3.93 5.09
CA THR A 1 -1.80 5.10 4.26
C THR A 1 -2.55 6.33 4.73
N LYS A 2 -1.83 7.41 5.04
CA LYS A 2 -2.44 8.66 5.54
C LYS A 2 -1.80 9.91 4.92
N LYS A 3 -0.52 9.87 4.57
CA LYS A 3 0.25 10.99 4.03
C LYS A 3 1.22 10.54 2.93
N PRO A 4 0.73 10.06 1.75
CA PRO A 4 1.60 9.53 0.71
C PRO A 4 2.59 10.55 0.17
N ALA A 5 2.20 11.82 0.09
CA ALA A 5 3.08 12.91 -0.35
C ALA A 5 4.16 13.30 0.68
N SER A 6 4.14 12.72 1.88
CA SER A 6 5.14 12.98 2.93
C SER A 6 6.24 11.92 2.98
N VAL A 7 6.20 10.89 2.12
CA VAL A 7 7.27 9.88 2.04
C VAL A 7 8.58 10.55 1.63
N LYS A 8 9.65 10.25 2.34
CA LYS A 8 11.00 10.77 2.07
C LYS A 8 12.01 9.65 1.92
N LYS A 9 13.24 10.01 1.53
CA LYS A 9 14.34 9.05 1.36
C LYS A 9 14.64 8.30 2.66
N GLU A 10 14.55 8.97 3.81
CA GLU A 10 14.81 8.38 5.12
C GLU A 10 13.82 7.25 5.45
N ASP A 11 12.58 7.33 4.95
CA ASP A 11 11.61 6.24 5.11
C ASP A 11 12.05 5.00 4.31
N LEU A 12 12.65 5.18 3.14
CA LEU A 12 13.17 4.09 2.31
C LEU A 12 14.45 3.50 2.91
N ASP A 13 15.35 4.34 3.42
CA ASP A 13 16.59 3.90 4.07
C ASP A 13 16.29 3.03 5.29
N ARG A 14 15.28 3.40 6.09
CA ARG A 14 14.79 2.57 7.20
C ARG A 14 14.24 1.23 6.77
N LEU A 15 13.65 1.12 5.57
CA LEU A 15 13.20 -0.17 5.04
C LEU A 15 14.39 -1.04 4.62
N ARG A 16 15.43 -0.43 4.03
CA ARG A 16 16.68 -1.12 3.66
C ARG A 16 17.44 -1.66 4.88
N GLU A 17 17.30 -1.02 6.05
CA GLU A 17 17.83 -1.54 7.32
C GLU A 17 17.22 -2.90 7.73
N PHE A 18 16.07 -3.27 7.15
CA PHE A 18 15.44 -4.59 7.31
C PHE A 18 15.73 -5.54 6.14
N ASP A 19 16.85 -5.34 5.43
CA ASP A 19 17.28 -6.13 4.27
C ASP A 19 16.29 -6.15 3.09
N LEU A 20 15.36 -5.19 3.03
CA LEU A 20 14.50 -5.00 1.86
C LEU A 20 15.30 -4.38 0.72
N SER A 21 15.36 -5.07 -0.41
CA SER A 21 15.93 -4.51 -1.63
C SER A 21 15.02 -3.42 -2.21
N ASP A 22 15.56 -2.60 -3.13
CA ASP A 22 14.75 -1.60 -3.84
C ASP A 22 13.56 -2.23 -4.58
N ARG A 23 13.71 -3.49 -5.02
CA ARG A 23 12.62 -4.24 -5.63
C ARG A 23 11.55 -4.63 -4.62
N ASP A 24 11.93 -5.09 -3.44
CA ASP A 24 10.97 -5.42 -2.38
C ASP A 24 10.19 -4.18 -1.92
N ILE A 25 10.87 -3.04 -1.84
CA ILE A 25 10.25 -1.74 -1.50
C ILE A 25 9.27 -1.30 -2.60
N LEU A 26 9.61 -1.51 -3.88
CA LEU A 26 8.71 -1.25 -5.00
C LEU A 26 7.47 -2.15 -4.93
N ASP A 27 7.65 -3.44 -4.72
CA ASP A 27 6.56 -4.40 -4.64
C ASP A 27 5.63 -4.06 -3.45
N LEU A 28 6.20 -3.71 -2.29
CA LEU A 28 5.46 -3.21 -1.13
C LEU A 28 4.65 -1.95 -1.46
N ASN A 29 5.25 -0.99 -2.16
CA ASN A 29 4.56 0.23 -2.57
C ASN A 29 3.36 -0.08 -3.48
N GLN A 30 3.55 -0.96 -4.47
CA GLN A 30 2.52 -1.35 -5.42
C GLN A 30 1.33 -2.03 -4.73
N VAL A 31 1.58 -2.98 -3.83
CA VAL A 31 0.53 -3.66 -3.07
C VAL A 31 -0.26 -2.65 -2.22
N VAL A 32 0.44 -1.81 -1.45
CA VAL A 32 -0.22 -0.81 -0.60
C VAL A 32 -1.04 0.18 -1.44
N ALA A 33 -0.51 0.65 -2.56
CA ALA A 33 -1.21 1.56 -3.47
C ALA A 33 -2.44 0.91 -4.11
N TYR A 34 -2.33 -0.35 -4.52
CA TYR A 34 -3.43 -1.12 -5.10
C TYR A 34 -4.61 -1.25 -4.14
N PHE A 35 -4.38 -1.70 -2.90
CA PHE A 35 -5.45 -1.78 -1.91
C PHE A 35 -6.05 -0.41 -1.58
N ASN A 36 -5.25 0.65 -1.62
CA ASN A 36 -5.75 2.01 -1.43
C ASN A 36 -6.69 2.46 -2.55
N TYR A 37 -6.39 2.08 -3.78
CA TYR A 37 -7.27 2.32 -4.92
C TYR A 37 -8.56 1.50 -4.77
N VAL A 38 -8.45 0.19 -4.56
CA VAL A 38 -9.60 -0.72 -4.42
C VAL A 38 -10.54 -0.27 -3.30
N ASN A 39 -10.02 0.02 -2.11
CA ASN A 39 -10.85 0.45 -0.98
C ASN A 39 -11.61 1.73 -1.30
N ARG A 40 -10.96 2.74 -1.92
CA ARG A 40 -11.64 3.98 -2.30
C ARG A 40 -12.69 3.78 -3.39
N THR A 41 -12.43 2.89 -4.33
CA THR A 41 -13.40 2.55 -5.38
C THR A 41 -14.61 1.84 -4.79
N ALA A 42 -14.39 0.86 -3.91
CA ALA A 42 -15.47 0.14 -3.22
C ALA A 42 -16.31 1.09 -2.35
N ASP A 43 -15.65 1.86 -1.47
CA ASP A 43 -16.30 2.86 -0.60
C ASP A 43 -17.07 3.90 -1.43
N GLY A 44 -16.46 4.41 -2.50
CA GLY A 44 -17.05 5.45 -3.36
C GLY A 44 -18.25 4.99 -4.19
N LEU A 45 -18.33 3.68 -4.49
CA LEU A 45 -19.45 3.09 -5.22
C LEU A 45 -20.46 2.39 -4.32
N GLY A 46 -20.22 2.33 -3.00
CA GLY A 46 -21.06 1.60 -2.06
C GLY A 46 -21.04 0.09 -2.28
N ILE A 47 -19.94 -0.44 -2.81
CA ILE A 47 -19.77 -1.89 -3.01
C ILE A 47 -19.45 -2.50 -1.65
N GLU A 48 -20.34 -3.37 -1.17
CA GLU A 48 -20.02 -4.25 -0.06
C GLU A 48 -19.05 -5.33 -0.58
N LEU A 49 -17.88 -5.41 0.05
CA LEU A 49 -16.97 -6.51 -0.23
C LEU A 49 -17.67 -7.81 0.19
N GLU A 50 -17.85 -8.73 -0.77
CA GLU A 50 -18.37 -10.07 -0.52
C GLU A 50 -17.61 -10.67 0.68
N ALA A 51 -18.33 -11.09 1.72
CA ALA A 51 -17.73 -11.81 2.83
C ALA A 51 -17.06 -13.07 2.26
N GLU A 52 -15.77 -13.25 2.52
CA GLU A 52 -15.00 -14.37 1.99
C GLU A 52 -15.76 -15.70 2.20
N HIS A 53 -16.01 -16.42 1.11
CA HIS A 53 -16.40 -17.81 1.19
C HIS A 53 -15.26 -18.60 1.86
N LYS A 54 -15.61 -19.27 2.95
CA LYS A 54 -14.79 -20.21 3.73
C LYS A 54 -14.07 -21.25 2.89
#